data_AF-A0AAP6LM74-F1
#
_entry.id   AF-A0AAP6LM74-F1
#
_cell.length_a   1.000
_cell.length_b   1.000
_cell.length_c   1.000
_cell.angle_alpha   90.00
_cell.angle_beta   90.00
_cell.angle_gamma   90.00
#
_symmetry.space_group_name_H-M   'P 1'
#
loop_
_entity.id
_entity.type
_entity.pdbx_description
1 polymer ?
#
loop_
_entity_poly.entity_id
_entity_poly.type
_entity_poly.pdbx_seq_one_letter_code
_entity_poly.pdbx_strand_id
1 'polypeptide(L)'
;MKQTRCLSDEVKEAFINFVMDANAKTESVTDVHYQKLMSDKIRFITDWSHKYLSECDLKVLQKHPLSPEEGLKGLEKLKKTKWYKGIHQIQQISEQVSCQTKDLFTMIKRLSVENIQLRAEIARLKTPPSHSK
;
A
#
# COMPACT_ATOMS: atom_id res chain seq x y z
N MET A 1 0.46 23.81 28.58
CA MET A 1 1.07 22.86 27.62
C MET A 1 -0.04 22.21 26.80
N LYS A 2 -0.05 22.34 25.47
CA LYS A 2 -1.02 21.65 24.61
C LYS A 2 -0.39 20.34 24.11
N GLN A 3 -0.99 19.22 24.50
CA GLN A 3 -0.57 17.87 24.10
C GLN A 3 -0.55 17.74 22.58
N THR A 4 0.64 17.44 22.05
CA THR A 4 0.83 16.96 20.68
C THR A 4 0.12 15.61 20.58
N ARG A 5 -1.02 15.54 19.89
CA ARG A 5 -1.67 14.25 19.60
C ARG A 5 -0.82 13.49 18.58
N CYS A 6 0.23 12.84 19.06
CA CYS A 6 0.69 11.61 18.46
C CYS A 6 -0.43 10.57 18.58
N LEU A 7 -0.60 9.71 17.57
CA LEU A 7 -1.54 8.60 17.61
C LEU A 7 -1.38 7.85 18.94
N SER A 8 -2.50 7.52 19.61
CA SER A 8 -2.48 6.70 20.81
C SER A 8 -1.79 5.38 20.51
N ASP A 9 -1.16 4.78 21.51
CA ASP A 9 -0.42 3.53 21.32
C ASP A 9 -1.32 2.42 20.76
N GLU A 10 -2.64 2.48 21.03
CA GLU A 10 -3.67 1.61 20.44
C GLU A 10 -3.70 1.63 18.91
N VAL A 11 -3.49 2.79 18.26
CA VAL A 11 -3.52 2.88 16.79
C VAL A 11 -2.26 2.27 16.18
N LYS A 12 -1.11 2.42 16.87
CA LYS A 12 0.14 1.78 16.44
C LYS A 12 0.08 0.27 16.62
N GLU A 13 -0.51 -0.18 17.73
CA GLU A 13 -0.68 -1.58 18.07
C GLU A 13 -1.66 -2.27 17.11
N ALA A 14 -2.76 -1.59 16.75
CA ALA A 14 -3.69 -2.05 15.72
C ALA A 14 -3.02 -2.20 14.34
N PHE A 15 -2.09 -1.30 13.99
CA PHE A 15 -1.32 -1.40 12.76
C PHE A 15 -0.33 -2.58 12.79
N ILE A 16 0.41 -2.76 13.88
CA ILE A 16 1.36 -3.87 14.05
C ILE A 16 0.63 -5.22 13.99
N ASN A 17 -0.49 -5.36 14.70
CA ASN A 17 -1.27 -6.59 14.70
C ASN A 17 -1.84 -6.91 13.31
N PHE A 18 -2.27 -5.89 12.56
CA PHE A 18 -2.71 -6.07 11.17
C PHE A 18 -1.57 -6.60 10.26
N VAL A 19 -0.35 -6.06 10.38
CA VAL A 19 0.80 -6.52 9.60
C VAL A 19 1.15 -7.98 9.94
N MET A 20 1.11 -8.33 11.23
CA MET A 20 1.40 -9.68 11.71
C MET A 20 0.33 -10.69 11.25
N ASP A 21 -0.96 -10.32 11.31
CA ASP A 21 -2.07 -11.15 10.82
C ASP A 21 -2.03 -11.36 9.30
N ALA A 22 -1.66 -10.32 8.55
CA ALA A 22 -1.53 -10.40 7.10
C ALA A 22 -0.39 -11.35 6.68
N ASN A 23 0.69 -11.39 7.47
CA ASN A 23 1.81 -12.31 7.26
C ASN A 23 1.43 -13.77 7.58
N ALA A 24 0.59 -13.98 8.59
CA ALA A 24 0.14 -15.32 9.02
C ALA A 24 -0.86 -15.99 8.05
N LYS A 25 -1.56 -15.21 7.21
CA LYS A 25 -2.59 -15.71 6.27
C LYS A 25 -2.08 -15.84 4.84
N THR A 26 -0.89 -16.41 4.65
CA THR A 26 -0.26 -16.60 3.33
C THR A 26 -1.05 -17.50 2.37
N GLU A 27 -2.06 -18.25 2.85
CA GLU A 27 -3.04 -18.98 2.01
C GLU A 27 -4.09 -18.07 1.31
N SER A 28 -4.19 -16.78 1.69
CA SER A 28 -5.25 -15.87 1.24
C SER A 28 -4.90 -14.99 0.03
N VAL A 29 -3.70 -15.13 -0.54
CA VAL A 29 -3.25 -14.25 -1.65
C VAL A 29 -4.06 -14.48 -2.94
N THR A 30 -4.75 -15.61 -3.09
CA THR A 30 -5.67 -15.90 -4.21
C THR A 30 -7.11 -15.42 -3.97
N ASP A 31 -7.46 -15.03 -2.74
CA ASP A 31 -8.79 -14.53 -2.40
C ASP A 31 -8.96 -13.07 -2.87
N VAL A 32 -9.84 -12.87 -3.85
CA VAL A 32 -10.13 -11.55 -4.44
C VAL A 32 -10.62 -10.53 -3.40
N HIS A 33 -11.35 -10.96 -2.36
CA HIS A 33 -11.80 -10.08 -1.29
C HIS A 33 -10.61 -9.61 -0.45
N TYR A 34 -9.71 -10.53 -0.10
CA TYR A 34 -8.49 -10.21 0.64
C TYR A 34 -7.56 -9.29 -0.17
N GLN A 35 -7.36 -9.57 -1.46
CA GLN A 35 -6.59 -8.72 -2.38
C GLN A 35 -7.12 -7.29 -2.42
N LYS A 36 -8.45 -7.12 -2.50
CA LYS A 36 -9.10 -5.80 -2.49
C LYS A 36 -8.90 -5.09 -1.16
N LEU A 37 -9.16 -5.77 -0.05
CA LEU A 37 -9.00 -5.21 1.30
C LEU A 37 -7.56 -4.73 1.54
N MET A 38 -6.56 -5.51 1.12
CA MET A 38 -5.16 -5.15 1.25
C MET A 38 -4.80 -3.92 0.40
N SER A 39 -5.26 -3.89 -0.85
CA SER A 39 -5.08 -2.74 -1.75
C SER A 39 -5.70 -1.47 -1.19
N ASP A 40 -6.92 -1.56 -0.64
CA ASP A 40 -7.63 -0.42 -0.07
C ASP A 40 -6.90 0.14 1.17
N LYS A 41 -6.35 -0.75 2.02
CA LYS A 41 -5.57 -0.35 3.20
C LYS A 41 -4.23 0.30 2.83
N ILE A 42 -3.50 -0.27 1.86
CA ILE A 42 -2.24 0.32 1.37
C ILE A 42 -2.51 1.70 0.78
N ARG A 43 -3.55 1.83 -0.05
CA ARG A 43 -3.97 3.13 -0.62
C ARG A 43 -4.29 4.13 0.47
N PHE A 44 -5.08 3.75 1.48
CA PHE A 44 -5.42 4.63 2.58
C PHE A 44 -4.18 5.18 3.31
N ILE A 45 -3.19 4.34 3.59
CA ILE A 45 -1.95 4.76 4.27
C ILE A 45 -1.14 5.73 3.40
N THR A 46 -1.02 5.43 2.10
CA THR A 46 -0.35 6.31 1.14
C THR A 46 -1.03 7.66 1.06
N ASP A 47 -2.35 7.69 0.85
CA ASP A 47 -3.12 8.94 0.73
C ASP A 47 -3.08 9.77 2.03
N TRP A 48 -3.20 9.10 3.18
CA TRP A 48 -3.13 9.75 4.47
C TRP A 48 -1.75 10.37 4.72
N SER A 49 -0.67 9.63 4.47
CA SER A 49 0.70 10.13 4.69
C SER A 49 1.02 11.30 3.78
N HIS A 50 0.63 11.22 2.50
CA HIS A 50 0.79 12.31 1.54
C HIS A 50 0.05 13.57 2.01
N LYS A 51 -1.24 13.44 2.31
CA LYS A 51 -2.07 14.56 2.78
C LYS A 51 -1.50 15.19 4.05
N TYR A 52 -1.08 14.36 5.01
CA TYR A 52 -0.54 14.85 6.28
C TYR A 52 0.76 15.63 6.08
N LEU A 53 1.68 15.13 5.26
CA LEU A 53 2.93 15.84 4.96
C LEU A 53 2.66 17.15 4.20
N SER A 54 1.76 17.15 3.20
CA SER A 54 1.37 18.37 2.48
C SER A 54 0.75 19.42 3.41
N GLU A 55 -0.14 19.02 4.33
CA GLU A 55 -0.71 19.94 5.32
C GLU A 55 0.34 20.53 6.25
N CYS A 56 1.36 19.74 6.63
CA CYS A 56 2.47 20.22 7.45
C CYS A 56 3.35 21.22 6.69
N ASP A 57 3.68 20.92 5.43
CA ASP A 57 4.46 21.80 4.56
C ASP A 57 3.71 23.13 4.32
N LEU A 58 2.41 23.07 4.03
CA LEU A 58 1.53 24.25 3.88
C LEU A 58 1.54 25.13 5.13
N LYS A 59 1.45 24.54 6.32
CA LYS A 59 1.51 25.30 7.60
C LYS A 59 2.84 26.01 7.81
N VAL A 60 3.95 25.47 7.29
CA VAL A 60 5.25 26.14 7.34
C VAL A 60 5.27 27.31 6.36
N LEU A 61 4.84 27.08 5.12
CA LEU A 61 4.82 28.11 4.08
C LEU A 61 3.90 29.29 4.44
N GLN A 62 2.74 29.02 5.04
CA GLN A 62 1.80 30.05 5.50
C GLN A 62 2.35 30.95 6.62
N LYS A 63 3.39 30.53 7.34
CA LYS A 63 4.07 31.38 8.34
C LYS A 63 5.03 32.39 7.71
N HIS A 64 5.41 32.19 6.45
CA HIS A 64 6.36 33.03 5.73
C HIS A 64 5.76 33.46 4.37
N PRO A 65 4.56 34.07 4.33
CA PRO A 65 3.82 34.31 3.08
C PRO A 65 4.51 35.31 2.14
N LEU A 66 5.40 36.15 2.67
CA LEU A 66 6.11 37.20 1.91
C LEU A 66 7.62 36.93 1.78
N SER A 67 8.12 35.79 2.27
CA SER A 67 9.54 35.45 2.21
C SER A 67 9.72 33.98 1.80
N PRO A 68 9.90 33.71 0.50
CA PRO A 68 10.16 32.36 -0.01
C PRO A 68 11.39 31.71 0.60
N GLU A 69 12.46 32.48 0.86
CA GLU A 69 13.69 31.97 1.48
C GLU A 69 13.47 31.48 2.91
N GLU A 70 12.74 32.24 3.74
CA GLU A 70 12.42 31.81 5.11
C GLU A 70 11.44 30.62 5.10
N GLY A 71 10.51 30.58 4.15
CA GLY A 71 9.66 29.41 3.90
C GLY A 71 10.47 28.15 3.60
N LEU A 72 11.46 28.24 2.70
CA LEU A 72 12.36 27.14 2.37
C LEU A 72 13.19 26.67 3.57
N LYS A 73 13.80 27.58 4.33
CA LYS A 73 14.53 27.23 5.56
C LYS A 73 13.63 26.54 6.59
N GLY A 74 12.38 27.00 6.71
CA GLY A 74 11.36 26.37 7.55
C GLY A 74 11.07 24.93 7.13
N LEU A 75 10.90 24.70 5.82
CA LEU A 75 10.67 23.36 5.27
C LEU A 75 11.87 22.44 5.49
N GLU A 76 13.09 22.91 5.28
CA GLU A 76 14.29 22.13 5.56
C GLU A 76 14.39 21.72 7.02
N LYS A 77 14.06 22.65 7.94
CA LYS A 77 14.02 22.35 9.37
C LYS A 77 12.95 21.32 9.71
N LEU A 78 11.76 21.44 9.12
CA LEU A 78 10.66 20.48 9.29
C LEU A 78 11.06 19.08 8.81
N LYS A 79 11.62 18.98 7.60
CA LYS A 79 12.08 17.72 6.98
C LYS A 79 13.20 17.03 7.76
N LYS A 80 13.96 17.77 8.57
CA LYS A 80 15.00 17.23 9.45
C LYS A 80 14.42 16.57 10.72
N THR A 81 13.16 16.84 11.08
CA THR A 81 12.54 16.28 12.29
C THR A 81 12.33 14.77 12.20
N LYS A 82 12.49 14.05 13.31
CA LYS A 82 12.39 12.58 13.37
C LYS A 82 11.02 12.07 12.92
N TRP A 83 9.94 12.72 13.36
CA TRP A 83 8.58 12.29 13.02
C TRP A 83 8.27 12.50 11.54
N TYR A 84 8.71 13.61 10.93
CA TYR A 84 8.48 13.88 9.50
C TYR A 84 9.19 12.83 8.65
N LYS A 85 10.45 12.53 8.99
CA LYS A 85 11.20 11.44 8.35
C LYS A 85 10.49 10.09 8.51
N GLY A 86 9.93 9.80 9.69
CA GLY A 86 9.17 8.58 9.92
C GLY A 86 7.92 8.47 9.05
N ILE A 87 7.12 9.53 8.93
CA ILE A 87 5.93 9.53 8.06
C ILE A 87 6.33 9.45 6.58
N HIS A 88 7.39 10.15 6.17
CA HIS A 88 7.91 10.06 4.81
C HIS A 88 8.39 8.63 4.48
N GLN A 89 9.06 7.96 5.41
CA GLN A 89 9.46 6.55 5.24
C GLN A 89 8.23 5.63 5.11
N ILE A 90 7.18 5.85 5.91
CA ILE A 90 5.92 5.12 5.78
C ILE A 90 5.32 5.31 4.40
N GLN A 91 5.28 6.54 3.89
CA GLN A 91 4.80 6.85 2.54
C GLN A 91 5.60 6.09 1.47
N GLN A 92 6.94 6.13 1.54
CA GLN A 92 7.80 5.44 0.57
C GLN A 92 7.60 3.93 0.59
N ILE A 93 7.50 3.34 1.79
CA ILE A 93 7.26 1.91 1.95
C ILE A 93 5.87 1.55 1.43
N SER A 94 4.83 2.34 1.72
CA SER A 94 3.46 2.05 1.25
C SER A 94 3.33 2.18 -0.27
N GLU A 95 4.02 3.15 -0.89
CA GLU A 95 4.13 3.27 -2.35
C GLU A 95 4.82 2.03 -2.96
N GLN A 96 5.94 1.59 -2.39
CA GLN A 96 6.65 0.40 -2.84
C GLN A 96 5.78 -0.86 -2.71
N VAL A 97 5.16 -1.07 -1.54
CA VAL A 97 4.28 -2.21 -1.28
C VAL A 97 3.07 -2.19 -2.21
N SER A 98 2.51 -1.02 -2.52
CA SER A 98 1.42 -0.88 -3.50
C SER A 98 1.80 -1.43 -4.87
N CYS A 99 2.97 -1.03 -5.39
CA CYS A 99 3.48 -1.51 -6.68
C CYS A 99 3.70 -3.03 -6.67
N GLN A 100 4.41 -3.55 -5.66
CA GLN A 100 4.71 -4.98 -5.55
C GLN A 100 3.44 -5.83 -5.41
N THR A 101 2.46 -5.35 -4.65
CA THR A 101 1.18 -6.04 -4.46
C THR A 101 0.37 -6.10 -5.75
N LYS A 102 0.37 -5.01 -6.53
CA LYS A 102 -0.28 -4.96 -7.85
C LYS A 102 0.36 -5.93 -8.84
N ASP A 103 1.69 -6.02 -8.87
CA ASP A 103 2.42 -6.95 -9.72
C ASP A 103 2.09 -8.41 -9.35
N LEU A 104 2.08 -8.71 -8.05
CA LEU A 104 1.72 -10.03 -7.53
C LEU A 104 0.30 -10.45 -7.94
N PHE A 105 -0.70 -9.57 -7.76
CA PHE A 105 -2.08 -9.89 -8.14
C PHE A 105 -2.25 -10.06 -9.65
N THR A 106 -1.50 -9.29 -10.44
CA THR A 106 -1.45 -9.46 -11.90
C THR A 106 -0.89 -10.82 -12.28
N MET A 107 0.20 -11.25 -11.63
CA MET A 107 0.81 -12.56 -11.87
C MET A 107 -0.13 -13.72 -11.48
N ILE A 108 -0.80 -13.63 -10.32
CA ILE A 108 -1.76 -14.64 -9.86
C ILE A 108 -2.90 -14.80 -10.87
N LYS A 109 -3.45 -13.68 -11.35
CA LYS A 109 -4.51 -13.69 -12.36
C LYS A 109 -4.05 -14.37 -13.65
N ARG A 110 -2.81 -14.10 -14.10
CA ARG A 110 -2.23 -14.73 -15.30
C ARG A 110 -2.11 -16.24 -15.13
N LEU A 111 -1.51 -16.69 -14.04
CA LEU A 111 -1.34 -18.12 -13.73
C LEU A 111 -2.69 -18.86 -13.62
N SER A 112 -3.73 -18.20 -13.09
CA SER A 112 -5.07 -18.78 -13.04
C SER A 112 -5.65 -19.03 -14.44
N VAL A 113 -5.44 -18.12 -15.39
CA VAL A 113 -5.91 -18.29 -16.78
C VAL A 113 -5.14 -19.40 -17.47
N GLU A 114 -3.81 -19.41 -17.33
CA GLU A 114 -2.94 -20.47 -17.86
C GLU A 114 -3.37 -21.85 -17.33
N ASN A 115 -3.73 -21.96 -16.04
CA ASN A 115 -4.21 -23.21 -15.45
C ASN A 115 -5.52 -23.70 -16.08
N ILE A 116 -6.48 -22.79 -16.35
CA ILE A 116 -7.76 -23.13 -17.00
C ILE A 116 -7.50 -23.65 -18.42
N GLN A 117 -6.62 -22.98 -19.18
CA GLN A 117 -6.24 -23.40 -20.52
C GLN A 117 -5.59 -24.79 -20.53
N LEU A 118 -4.66 -25.05 -19.60
CA LEU A 118 -4.04 -26.36 -19.44
C LEU A 118 -5.07 -27.44 -19.10
N ARG A 119 -6.04 -27.16 -18.22
CA ARG A 119 -7.12 -28.11 -17.90
C ARG A 119 -8.01 -28.41 -19.11
N ALA A 120 -8.36 -27.40 -19.90
CA ALA A 120 -9.14 -27.57 -21.12
C ALA A 120 -8.39 -28.41 -22.15
N GLU A 121 -7.08 -28.17 -22.30
CA GLU A 121 -6.20 -28.91 -23.19
C GLU A 121 -6.06 -30.39 -22.77
N ILE A 122 -5.88 -30.65 -21.48
CA ILE A 122 -5.87 -32.02 -20.93
C ILE A 122 -7.20 -32.72 -21.20
N ALA A 123 -8.34 -32.03 -21.03
CA ALA A 123 -9.65 -32.61 -21.32
C ALA A 123 -9.80 -32.96 -22.80
N ARG A 124 -9.35 -32.08 -23.70
CA ARG A 124 -9.32 -32.30 -25.16
C ARG A 124 -8.50 -33.54 -25.52
N LEU A 125 -7.28 -33.65 -24.99
CA LEU A 125 -6.39 -34.79 -25.25
C LEU A 125 -6.93 -36.12 -24.70
N LYS A 126 -7.70 -36.07 -23.60
CA LYS A 126 -8.36 -37.25 -23.02
C LYS A 126 -9.64 -37.67 -23.75
N THR A 127 -10.21 -36.80 -24.59
CA THR A 127 -11.40 -37.11 -25.36
C THR A 127 -10.96 -37.89 -26.61
N PRO A 128 -11.38 -39.15 -26.80
CA PRO A 128 -11.02 -39.92 -27.99
C PRO A 128 -11.51 -39.17 -29.25
N PRO A 129 -10.83 -39.28 -30.40
CA PRO A 129 -11.37 -38.75 -31.65
C PRO A 129 -12.74 -39.39 -31.88
N SER A 130 -13.79 -38.57 -32.04
CA SER A 130 -15.07 -39.08 -32.49
C SER A 130 -14.90 -39.51 -33.95
N HIS A 131 -14.57 -40.77 -34.17
CA HIS A 131 -14.81 -41.40 -35.45
C HIS A 131 -16.33 -41.53 -35.61
N SER A 132 -16.94 -40.46 -36.14
CA SER A 132 -18.30 -40.52 -36.66
C SER A 132 -18.30 -41.51 -37.82
N LYS A 133 -19.07 -42.58 -37.67
CA LYS A 133 -19.49 -43.48 -38.74
C LYS A 133 -20.40 -42.75 -39.72
#